data_AF-A0A3M2QMN7-F1
#
_entry.id   AF-A0A3M2QMN7-F1
#
_cell.length_a   1.000
_cell.length_b   1.000
_cell.length_c   1.000
_cell.angle_alpha   90.00
_cell.angle_beta   90.00
_cell.angle_gamma   90.00
#
_symmetry.space_group_name_H-M   'P 1'
#
loop_
_entity.id
_entity.type
_entity.pdbx_description
1 polymer ?
#
loop_
_entity_poly.entity_id
_entity_poly.type
_entity_poly.pdbx_seq_one_letter_code
_entity_poly.pdbx_strand_id
1 'polypeptide(L)'
;VVAPDMLGFGDTDAPDQPSQYVLKSIAEDIKELANVIVKDKRIILGGHGWGGAVVWRTAMWFHDLVQGVFSIGTPFTPPSSVFLSPDDAARSKDLMNSRYQTQFRGTEIEDEIKDEERVRQFLNAMFGGTTAEGDVGFSVTEGVLFGNLPKLGQS
;
A
#
# COMPACT_ATOMS: atom_id res chain seq x y z
N VAL A 1 -18.03 4.25 14.26
CA VAL A 1 -16.82 4.29 13.41
C VAL A 1 -16.63 2.89 12.85
N VAL A 2 -16.34 2.77 11.56
CA VAL A 2 -16.08 1.50 10.88
C VAL A 2 -14.69 1.60 10.28
N ALA A 3 -13.84 0.60 10.52
CA ALA A 3 -12.50 0.48 9.97
C ALA A 3 -12.37 -0.96 9.42
N PRO A 4 -12.61 -1.17 8.12
CA PRO A 4 -12.49 -2.49 7.53
C PRO A 4 -11.03 -2.83 7.26
N ASP A 5 -10.72 -4.12 7.27
CA ASP A 5 -9.56 -4.61 6.52
C ASP A 5 -9.83 -4.39 5.03
N MET A 6 -8.85 -3.84 4.32
CA MET A 6 -8.98 -3.60 2.87
C MET A 6 -8.72 -4.89 2.11
N LEU A 7 -9.19 -4.99 0.86
CA LEU A 7 -8.88 -6.11 -0.03
C LEU A 7 -7.36 -6.41 -0.03
N GLY A 8 -6.99 -7.66 0.21
CA GLY A 8 -5.59 -8.09 0.36
C GLY A 8 -4.99 -7.95 1.77
N PHE A 9 -5.77 -7.54 2.77
CA PHE A 9 -5.31 -7.37 4.15
C PHE A 9 -6.18 -8.13 5.15
N GLY A 10 -5.54 -8.57 6.24
CA GLY A 10 -6.22 -9.14 7.41
C GLY A 10 -7.13 -10.31 7.05
N ASP A 11 -8.36 -10.24 7.52
CA ASP A 11 -9.38 -11.29 7.27
C ASP A 11 -10.22 -11.03 6.00
N THR A 12 -9.89 -10.00 5.20
CA THR A 12 -10.54 -9.75 3.91
C THR A 12 -9.83 -10.53 2.80
N ASP A 13 -10.60 -11.01 1.82
CA ASP A 13 -10.08 -11.78 0.69
C ASP A 13 -8.85 -11.12 0.02
N ALA A 14 -7.92 -11.98 -0.41
CA ALA A 14 -6.69 -11.59 -1.12
C ALA A 14 -6.64 -12.30 -2.48
N PRO A 15 -7.43 -11.87 -3.49
CA PRO A 15 -7.44 -12.49 -4.80
C PRO A 15 -6.09 -12.37 -5.51
N ASP A 16 -5.71 -13.37 -6.32
CA ASP A 16 -4.44 -13.36 -7.07
C ASP A 16 -4.44 -12.38 -8.26
N GLN A 17 -5.63 -12.00 -8.75
CA GLN A 17 -5.77 -11.20 -9.96
C GLN A 17 -5.51 -9.71 -9.68
N PRO A 18 -4.45 -9.09 -10.24
CA PRO A 18 -4.14 -7.68 -9.95
C PRO A 18 -5.24 -6.70 -10.37
N SER A 19 -6.04 -7.06 -11.37
CA SER A 19 -7.17 -6.25 -11.83
C SER A 19 -8.27 -6.06 -10.78
N GLN A 20 -8.32 -6.88 -9.72
CA GLN A 20 -9.25 -6.71 -8.60
C GLN A 20 -8.85 -5.54 -7.68
N TYR A 21 -7.56 -5.19 -7.63
CA TYR A 21 -7.03 -4.14 -6.75
C TYR A 21 -7.01 -2.75 -7.41
N VAL A 22 -7.65 -2.58 -8.56
CA VAL A 22 -7.78 -1.26 -9.16
C VAL A 22 -8.66 -0.37 -8.28
N LEU A 23 -8.32 0.92 -8.17
CA LEU A 23 -9.02 1.84 -7.26
C LEU A 23 -10.54 1.89 -7.51
N LYS A 24 -11.00 1.60 -8.73
CA LYS A 24 -12.44 1.57 -9.05
C LYS A 24 -13.15 0.41 -8.36
N SER A 25 -12.59 -0.80 -8.41
CA SER A 25 -13.12 -1.98 -7.74
C SER A 25 -13.13 -1.79 -6.22
N ILE A 26 -12.01 -1.31 -5.66
CA ILE A 26 -11.93 -1.02 -4.22
C ILE A 26 -12.96 0.05 -3.80
N ALA A 27 -13.19 1.08 -4.63
CA ALA A 27 -14.22 2.07 -4.36
C ALA A 27 -15.64 1.49 -4.38
N GLU A 28 -15.89 0.49 -5.24
CA GLU A 28 -17.15 -0.25 -5.28
C GLU A 28 -17.34 -1.08 -4.01
N ASP A 29 -16.29 -1.74 -3.50
CA ASP A 29 -16.33 -2.45 -2.23
C ASP A 29 -16.68 -1.52 -1.06
N ILE A 30 -16.07 -0.32 -1.01
CA ILE A 30 -16.40 0.69 0.00
C ILE A 30 -17.86 1.14 -0.09
N LYS A 31 -18.38 1.33 -1.31
CA LYS A 31 -19.79 1.69 -1.52
C LYS A 31 -20.70 0.58 -1.02
N GLU A 32 -20.42 -0.67 -1.39
CA GLU A 32 -21.25 -1.81 -1.01
C GLU A 32 -21.23 -2.03 0.51
N LEU A 33 -20.05 -1.94 1.13
CA LEU A 33 -19.92 -2.00 2.59
C LEU A 33 -20.74 -0.90 3.28
N ALA A 34 -20.66 0.35 2.77
CA ALA A 34 -21.45 1.44 3.31
C ALA A 34 -22.96 1.18 3.17
N ASN A 35 -23.40 0.65 2.02
CA ASN A 35 -24.79 0.30 1.78
C ASN A 35 -25.29 -0.78 2.76
N VAL A 36 -24.48 -1.81 3.04
CA VAL A 36 -24.83 -2.85 4.03
C VAL A 36 -24.99 -2.27 5.44
N ILE A 37 -24.12 -1.35 5.86
CA ILE A 37 -24.08 -0.86 7.23
C ILE A 37 -25.08 0.28 7.46
N VAL A 38 -25.10 1.27 6.57
CA VAL A 38 -25.85 2.52 6.76
C VAL A 38 -26.96 2.74 5.73
N LYS A 39 -27.10 1.83 4.74
CA LYS A 39 -28.09 1.89 3.67
C LYS A 39 -27.94 3.18 2.87
N ASP A 40 -29.02 3.94 2.71
CA ASP A 40 -29.06 5.17 1.90
C ASP A 40 -28.48 6.40 2.62
N LYS A 41 -27.81 6.23 3.76
CA LYS A 41 -27.19 7.34 4.48
C LYS A 41 -25.81 7.67 3.93
N ARG A 42 -25.52 8.97 3.87
CA ARG A 42 -24.20 9.47 3.51
C ARG A 42 -23.20 9.23 4.64
N ILE A 43 -21.93 9.06 4.29
CA ILE A 43 -20.83 8.78 5.22
C ILE A 43 -19.78 9.88 5.21
N ILE A 44 -19.04 10.02 6.30
CA ILE A 44 -17.76 10.71 6.32
C ILE A 44 -16.68 9.66 6.07
N LEU A 45 -15.92 9.82 4.99
CA LEU A 45 -14.96 8.83 4.52
C LEU A 45 -13.52 9.30 4.75
N GLY A 46 -12.72 8.49 5.44
CA GLY A 46 -11.35 8.83 5.85
C GLY A 46 -10.33 7.80 5.40
N GLY A 47 -9.15 8.23 4.98
CA GLY A 47 -8.09 7.33 4.51
C GLY A 47 -6.68 7.80 4.84
N HIS A 48 -5.78 6.85 5.10
CA HIS A 48 -4.35 7.07 5.34
C HIS A 48 -3.51 6.25 4.36
N GLY A 49 -2.39 6.80 3.87
CA GLY A 49 -1.54 6.13 2.88
C GLY A 49 -2.33 5.72 1.64
N TRP A 50 -2.25 4.44 1.23
CA TRP A 50 -3.06 3.91 0.13
C TRP A 50 -4.58 4.06 0.34
N GLY A 51 -5.05 4.00 1.59
CA GLY A 51 -6.44 4.34 1.90
C GLY A 51 -6.79 5.79 1.54
N GLY A 52 -5.83 6.71 1.63
CA GLY A 52 -5.98 8.08 1.13
C GLY A 52 -6.23 8.15 -0.37
N ALA A 53 -5.50 7.36 -1.17
CA ALA A 53 -5.74 7.27 -2.61
C ALA A 53 -7.15 6.69 -2.92
N VAL A 54 -7.59 5.71 -2.13
CA VAL A 54 -8.93 5.11 -2.25
C VAL A 54 -10.03 6.14 -1.98
N VAL A 55 -10.00 6.84 -0.85
CA VAL A 55 -11.10 7.74 -0.46
C VAL A 55 -11.30 8.90 -1.42
N TRP A 56 -10.23 9.44 -2.01
CA TRP A 56 -10.33 10.45 -3.06
C TRP A 56 -11.09 9.91 -4.27
N ARG A 57 -10.75 8.70 -4.72
CA ARG A 57 -11.39 8.07 -5.86
C ARG A 57 -12.85 7.69 -5.58
N THR A 58 -13.13 7.15 -4.40
CA THR A 58 -14.49 6.84 -3.96
C THR A 58 -15.37 8.10 -3.95
N ALA A 59 -14.87 9.22 -3.43
CA ALA A 59 -15.61 10.49 -3.42
C ALA A 59 -15.89 11.02 -4.84
N MET A 60 -14.97 10.78 -5.80
CA MET A 60 -15.18 11.16 -7.20
C MET A 60 -16.23 10.31 -7.91
N TRP A 61 -16.22 8.99 -7.72
CA TRP A 61 -17.16 8.09 -8.39
C TRP A 61 -18.52 7.98 -7.71
N PHE A 62 -18.58 8.20 -6.40
CA PHE A 62 -19.76 8.01 -5.56
C PHE A 62 -20.02 9.24 -4.70
N HIS A 63 -20.01 10.43 -5.32
CA HIS A 63 -20.22 11.71 -4.67
C HIS A 63 -21.49 11.79 -3.80
N ASP A 64 -22.57 11.11 -4.19
CA ASP A 64 -23.82 11.08 -3.42
C ASP A 64 -23.66 10.31 -2.10
N LEU A 65 -22.78 9.31 -2.04
CA LEU A 65 -22.50 8.54 -0.82
C LEU A 65 -21.71 9.37 0.20
N VAL A 66 -20.82 10.27 -0.24
CA VAL A 66 -19.81 10.89 0.63
C VAL A 66 -20.28 12.27 1.10
N GLN A 67 -20.61 12.41 2.39
CA GLN A 67 -20.94 13.68 3.03
C GLN A 67 -19.72 14.56 3.31
N GLY A 68 -18.58 13.92 3.61
CA GLY A 68 -17.31 14.58 3.85
C GLY A 68 -16.17 13.59 3.64
N VAL A 69 -15.00 14.09 3.22
CA VAL A 69 -13.82 13.28 2.95
C VAL A 69 -12.59 13.88 3.61
N PHE A 70 -11.72 13.03 4.14
CA PHE A 70 -10.40 13.45 4.61
C PHE A 70 -9.33 12.42 4.25
N SER A 71 -8.12 12.89 4.02
CA SER A 71 -6.95 12.04 3.76
C SER A 71 -5.76 12.48 4.59
N ILE A 72 -5.04 11.50 5.13
CA ILE A 72 -3.83 11.70 5.95
C ILE A 72 -2.64 11.13 5.18
N GLY A 73 -1.64 11.97 4.92
CA GLY A 73 -0.39 11.58 4.25
C GLY A 73 -0.47 11.44 2.72
N THR A 74 -1.67 11.45 2.11
CA THR A 74 -1.83 11.30 0.65
C THR A 74 -2.65 12.46 0.06
N PRO A 75 -2.03 13.37 -0.72
CA PRO A 75 -2.74 14.50 -1.32
C PRO A 75 -3.70 14.02 -2.43
N PHE A 76 -4.72 14.84 -2.71
CA PHE A 76 -5.55 14.65 -3.89
C PHE A 76 -4.73 14.86 -5.15
N THR A 77 -4.81 13.90 -6.09
CA THR A 77 -4.22 14.01 -7.42
C THR A 77 -5.33 13.84 -8.46
N PRO A 78 -5.58 14.83 -9.33
CA PRO A 78 -6.57 14.71 -10.40
C PRO A 78 -6.33 13.50 -11.31
N PRO A 79 -7.38 12.89 -11.91
CA PRO A 79 -7.19 11.90 -12.97
C PRO A 79 -6.35 12.47 -14.11
N SER A 80 -5.41 11.67 -14.59
CA SER A 80 -4.59 11.99 -15.76
C SER A 80 -5.04 11.14 -16.94
N SER A 81 -5.02 11.72 -18.15
CA SER A 81 -5.15 10.97 -19.40
C SER A 81 -3.84 10.29 -19.83
N VAL A 82 -2.73 10.64 -19.19
CA VAL A 82 -1.42 10.02 -19.41
C VAL A 82 -1.30 8.81 -18.50
N PHE A 83 -1.13 7.64 -19.11
CA PHE A 83 -0.79 6.42 -18.39
C PHE A 83 0.69 6.43 -18.02
N LEU A 84 0.98 6.17 -16.75
CA LEU A 84 2.33 5.97 -16.25
C LEU A 84 2.40 4.55 -15.68
N SER A 85 3.26 3.71 -16.27
CA SER A 85 3.46 2.35 -15.76
C SER A 85 4.15 2.39 -14.38
N PRO A 86 3.99 1.36 -13.52
CA PRO A 86 4.74 1.28 -12.27
C PRO A 86 6.26 1.37 -12.47
N ASP A 87 6.77 0.80 -13.56
CA ASP A 87 8.21 0.78 -13.86
C ASP A 87 8.71 2.17 -14.28
N ASP A 88 7.89 2.92 -15.03
CA ASP A 88 8.20 4.32 -15.38
C ASP A 88 8.05 5.25 -14.17
N ALA A 89 7.05 5.02 -13.33
CA ALA A 89 6.85 5.73 -12.07
C ALA A 89 8.08 5.54 -11.14
N ALA A 90 8.54 4.30 -10.98
CA ALA A 90 9.72 3.98 -10.19
C ALA A 90 11.00 4.67 -10.72
N ARG A 91 11.09 4.93 -12.02
CA ARG A 91 12.21 5.68 -12.64
C ARG A 91 12.06 7.19 -12.51
N SER A 92 10.86 7.71 -12.27
CA SER A 92 10.61 9.13 -12.06
C SER A 92 11.26 9.63 -10.78
N LYS A 93 11.78 10.88 -10.82
CA LYS A 93 12.32 11.54 -9.63
C LYS A 93 11.25 11.78 -8.56
N ASP A 94 10.01 12.02 -8.98
CA ASP A 94 8.92 12.39 -8.08
C ASP A 94 8.32 11.18 -7.33
N LEU A 95 8.58 9.96 -7.81
CA LEU A 95 8.03 8.71 -7.27
C LEU A 95 9.14 7.70 -6.97
N MET A 96 10.37 8.18 -6.78
CA MET A 96 11.54 7.34 -6.52
C MET A 96 11.41 6.51 -5.23
N ASN A 97 10.63 7.00 -4.26
CA ASN A 97 10.27 6.29 -3.03
C ASN A 97 9.30 5.11 -3.24
N SER A 98 8.83 4.85 -4.47
CA SER A 98 7.99 3.70 -4.80
C SER A 98 8.78 2.55 -5.43
N ARG A 99 10.10 2.69 -5.61
CA ARG A 99 10.96 1.68 -6.26
C ARG A 99 10.95 0.33 -5.57
N TYR A 100 10.87 0.30 -4.24
CA TYR A 100 10.75 -0.95 -3.49
C TYR A 100 9.54 -1.80 -3.96
N GLN A 101 8.47 -1.17 -4.44
CA GLN A 101 7.28 -1.90 -4.93
C GLN A 101 7.59 -2.71 -6.18
N THR A 102 8.54 -2.25 -7.02
CA THR A 102 9.00 -3.01 -8.18
C THR A 102 9.72 -4.29 -7.75
N GLN A 103 10.54 -4.23 -6.69
CA GLN A 103 11.17 -5.42 -6.12
C GLN A 103 10.12 -6.38 -5.56
N PHE A 104 9.13 -5.86 -4.82
CA PHE A 104 8.08 -6.66 -4.19
C PHE A 104 7.09 -7.26 -5.21
N ARG A 105 7.06 -6.73 -6.43
CA ARG A 105 6.31 -7.33 -7.56
C ARG A 105 7.05 -8.53 -8.17
N GLY A 106 8.37 -8.59 -8.02
CA GLY A 106 9.20 -9.70 -8.52
C GLY A 106 9.27 -10.85 -7.51
N THR A 107 10.03 -11.89 -7.88
CA THR A 107 10.21 -13.08 -7.02
C THR A 107 11.37 -12.95 -6.05
N GLU A 108 12.16 -11.87 -6.12
CA GLU A 108 13.41 -11.70 -5.36
C GLU A 108 13.22 -11.89 -3.86
N ILE A 109 12.12 -11.39 -3.30
CA ILE A 109 11.81 -11.53 -1.87
C ILE A 109 11.58 -13.01 -1.52
N GLU A 110 10.80 -13.72 -2.32
CA GLU A 110 10.46 -15.15 -2.11
C GLU A 110 11.67 -16.06 -2.39
N ASP A 111 12.53 -15.64 -3.33
CA ASP A 111 13.76 -16.32 -3.70
C ASP A 111 14.87 -16.18 -2.66
N GLU A 112 14.84 -15.15 -1.81
CA GLU A 112 15.85 -14.92 -0.76
C GLU A 112 15.35 -15.27 0.65
N ILE A 113 14.06 -15.12 0.92
CA ILE A 113 13.46 -15.33 2.26
C ILE A 113 12.80 -16.71 2.31
N LYS A 114 13.57 -17.75 2.66
CA LYS A 114 13.10 -19.15 2.62
C LYS A 114 12.94 -19.84 3.97
N ASP A 115 13.44 -19.23 5.04
CA ASP A 115 13.46 -19.81 6.37
C ASP A 115 13.09 -18.81 7.46
N GLU A 116 12.82 -19.32 8.66
CA GLU A 116 12.38 -18.53 9.81
C GLU A 116 13.41 -17.46 10.20
N GLU A 117 14.71 -17.76 10.10
CA GLU A 117 15.76 -16.80 10.42
C GLU A 117 15.73 -15.62 9.45
N ARG A 118 15.58 -15.89 8.15
CA ARG A 118 15.45 -14.86 7.13
C ARG A 118 14.17 -14.06 7.23
N VAL A 119 13.05 -14.70 7.56
CA VAL A 119 11.79 -13.99 7.85
C VAL A 119 12.01 -13.01 9.00
N ARG A 120 12.63 -13.44 10.10
CA ARG A 120 12.93 -12.58 11.24
C ARG A 120 13.82 -11.40 10.86
N GLN A 121 14.88 -11.64 10.09
CA GLN A 121 15.80 -10.57 9.67
C GLN A 121 15.14 -9.59 8.68
N PHE A 122 14.31 -10.09 7.76
CA PHE A 122 13.52 -9.25 6.87
C PHE A 122 12.55 -8.37 7.66
N LEU A 123 11.79 -8.94 8.61
CA LEU A 123 10.90 -8.15 9.46
C LEU A 123 11.68 -7.10 10.26
N ASN A 124 12.83 -7.47 10.82
CA ASN A 124 13.72 -6.54 11.51
C ASN A 124 14.15 -5.37 10.61
N ALA A 125 14.49 -5.64 9.35
CA ALA A 125 14.76 -4.60 8.36
C ALA A 125 13.57 -3.68 8.12
N MET A 126 12.37 -4.24 7.97
CA MET A 126 11.13 -3.49 7.71
C MET A 126 10.73 -2.60 8.89
N PHE A 127 11.10 -2.98 10.13
CA PHE A 127 10.86 -2.20 11.34
C PHE A 127 12.02 -1.27 11.73
N GLY A 128 13.00 -1.06 10.84
CA GLY A 128 14.05 -0.06 11.02
C GLY A 128 15.30 -0.56 11.74
N GLY A 129 15.51 -1.88 11.81
CA GLY A 129 16.76 -2.48 12.28
C GLY A 129 17.96 -1.97 11.48
N THR A 130 19.07 -1.77 12.18
CA THR A 130 20.34 -1.28 11.61
C THR A 130 21.50 -2.20 11.94
N THR A 131 22.55 -2.16 11.13
CA THR A 131 23.82 -2.81 11.44
C THR A 131 24.56 -2.06 12.54
N ALA A 132 25.65 -2.63 13.06
CA ALA A 132 26.50 -1.94 14.04
C ALA A 132 27.11 -0.63 13.49
N GLU A 133 27.29 -0.56 12.18
CA GLU A 133 27.78 0.61 11.46
C GLU A 133 26.68 1.63 11.13
N GLY A 134 25.41 1.31 11.42
CA GLY A 134 24.26 2.17 11.15
C GLY A 134 23.63 1.99 9.76
N ASP A 135 24.03 0.96 9.01
CA ASP A 135 23.43 0.67 7.71
C ASP A 135 22.02 0.09 7.87
N VAL A 136 21.10 0.46 6.99
CA VAL A 136 19.71 -0.02 7.00
C VAL A 136 19.55 -1.36 6.28
N GLY A 137 18.54 -2.14 6.65
CA GLY A 137 18.15 -3.35 5.91
C GLY A 137 17.12 -3.10 4.79
N PHE A 138 16.46 -1.94 4.79
CA PHE A 138 15.44 -1.56 3.82
C PHE A 138 15.53 -0.07 3.49
N SER A 139 15.34 0.26 2.21
CA SER A 139 15.19 1.63 1.73
C SER A 139 14.04 1.71 0.73
N VAL A 140 13.25 2.78 0.78
CA VAL A 140 12.14 2.99 -0.18
C VAL A 140 12.62 3.16 -1.63
N THR A 141 13.88 3.53 -1.85
CA THR A 141 14.46 3.75 -3.19
C THR A 141 15.17 2.53 -3.76
N GLU A 142 15.50 1.54 -2.94
CA GLU A 142 16.30 0.36 -3.32
C GLU A 142 15.61 -0.97 -2.97
N GLY A 143 14.63 -0.95 -2.05
CA GLY A 143 13.99 -2.14 -1.53
C GLY A 143 14.75 -2.76 -0.35
N VAL A 144 14.66 -4.07 -0.22
CA VAL A 144 15.37 -4.88 0.77
C VAL A 144 16.82 -5.03 0.34
N LEU A 145 17.73 -4.69 1.25
CA LEU A 145 19.16 -4.83 1.06
C LEU A 145 19.60 -6.18 1.63
N PHE A 146 19.45 -7.26 0.85
CA PHE A 146 19.68 -8.64 1.30
C PHE A 146 21.04 -8.86 1.98
N GLY A 147 22.10 -8.21 1.49
CA GLY A 147 23.44 -8.29 2.06
C GLY A 147 23.57 -7.71 3.48
N ASN A 148 22.62 -6.88 3.91
CA ASN A 148 22.59 -6.28 5.25
C ASN A 148 21.76 -7.09 6.24
N LEU A 149 20.82 -7.92 5.79
CA LEU A 149 19.91 -8.68 6.65
C LEU A 149 20.61 -9.50 7.75
N PRO A 150 21.71 -10.26 7.50
CA PRO A 150 22.38 -11.00 8.57
C PRO A 150 23.12 -10.11 9.59
N LYS A 151 23.35 -8.85 9.25
CA LYS A 151 24.15 -7.89 10.04
C LYS A 151 23.30 -7.00 10.93
N LEU A 152 21.97 -7.04 10.76
CA LEU A 152 21.06 -6.20 11.54
C LEU A 152 21.09 -6.63 13.02
N GLY A 153 21.30 -5.67 13.91
CA GLY A 153 21.14 -5.87 15.35
C GLY A 153 19.70 -6.26 15.68
N GLN A 154 19.48 -6.93 16.82
CA GLN A 154 18.10 -7.18 17.28
C GLN A 154 17.43 -5.84 17.59
N SER A 155 16.26 -5.59 16.96
CA SER A 155 15.36 -4.51 17.32
C SER A 155 14.70 -4.73 18.67
#